data_AF-A0A1H0DUB7-F1
#
_entry.id   AF-A0A1H0DUB7-F1
#
_cell.length_a   1.000
_cell.length_b   1.000
_cell.length_c   1.000
_cell.angle_alpha   90.00
_cell.angle_beta   90.00
_cell.angle_gamma   90.00
#
_symmetry.space_group_name_H-M   'P 1'
#
loop_
_entity.id
_entity.type
_entity.pdbx_description
1 polymer ?
#
loop_
_entity_poly.entity_id
_entity_poly.type
_entity_poly.pdbx_seq_one_letter_code
_entity_poly.pdbx_strand_id
1 'polypeptide(L)'
;MRGAIRSTALTGANQAVAGPSTLYRGITVRETAGAAAEVRVWDNASAASGVLLETVALAADGSVSLLHPVGIFAAAGVYVEVVSGAVEGSIRIG
;
A
#
# COMPACT_ATOMS: atom_id res chain seq x y z
N MET A 1 18.06 14.66 -7.60
CA MET A 1 16.75 14.84 -8.28
C MET A 1 15.70 14.05 -7.52
N ARG A 2 14.55 14.65 -7.17
CA ARG A 2 13.39 13.87 -6.72
C ARG A 2 12.76 13.27 -7.97
N GLY A 3 12.80 11.93 -8.11
CA GLY A 3 12.19 11.23 -9.25
C GLY A 3 10.66 11.41 -9.26
N ALA A 4 10.05 11.24 -10.43
CA ALA A 4 8.59 11.22 -10.55
C ALA A 4 8.00 10.05 -9.75
N ILE A 5 6.88 10.29 -9.07
CA ILE A 5 6.16 9.25 -8.32
C ILE A 5 5.09 8.67 -9.23
N ARG A 6 5.07 7.34 -9.35
CA ARG A 6 4.00 6.58 -10.01
C ARG A 6 2.94 6.19 -8.97
N SER A 7 1.68 6.32 -9.35
CA SER A 7 0.55 5.78 -8.59
C SER A 7 0.06 4.47 -9.24
N THR A 8 -0.17 3.44 -8.44
CA THR A 8 -0.72 2.15 -8.87
C THR A 8 -2.02 1.89 -8.10
N ALA A 9 -3.12 1.65 -8.80
CA ALA A 9 -4.42 1.43 -8.19
C ALA A 9 -4.46 0.16 -7.34
N LEU A 10 -5.21 0.20 -6.24
CA LEU A 10 -5.60 -0.99 -5.49
C LEU A 10 -6.74 -1.70 -6.23
N THR A 11 -6.69 -3.04 -6.27
CA THR A 11 -7.74 -3.88 -6.87
C THR A 11 -8.80 -4.32 -5.87
N GLY A 12 -8.66 -3.95 -4.59
CA GLY A 12 -9.50 -4.45 -3.49
C GLY A 12 -9.14 -5.86 -3.02
N ALA A 13 -8.04 -6.43 -3.52
CA ALA A 13 -7.50 -7.72 -3.11
C ALA A 13 -5.97 -7.65 -2.93
N ASN A 14 -5.39 -8.75 -2.44
CA ASN A 14 -3.95 -8.88 -2.32
C ASN A 14 -3.29 -8.77 -3.70
N GLN A 15 -2.24 -7.96 -3.83
CA GLN A 15 -1.61 -7.70 -5.11
C GLN A 15 -0.13 -7.37 -5.01
N ALA A 16 0.62 -7.81 -6.01
CA ALA A 16 1.94 -7.25 -6.29
C ALA A 16 1.79 -5.86 -6.93
N VAL A 17 2.58 -4.89 -6.47
CA VAL A 17 2.55 -3.50 -6.95
C VAL A 17 3.82 -3.15 -7.71
N ALA A 18 4.96 -3.63 -7.22
CA ALA A 18 6.26 -3.38 -7.80
C ALA A 18 7.23 -4.52 -7.54
N GLY A 19 8.15 -4.72 -8.47
CA GLY A 19 9.31 -5.60 -8.27
C GLY A 19 10.37 -5.00 -7.34
N PRO A 20 11.48 -5.72 -7.13
CA PRO A 20 12.58 -5.31 -6.25
C PRO A 20 13.16 -3.93 -6.56
N SER A 21 13.86 -3.37 -5.57
CA SER A 21 14.61 -2.10 -5.68
C SER A 21 13.76 -0.89 -6.07
N THR A 22 12.71 -0.61 -5.30
CA THR A 22 11.85 0.56 -5.48
C THR A 22 11.71 1.35 -4.17
N LEU A 23 11.21 2.59 -4.26
CA LEU A 23 10.87 3.39 -3.08
C LEU A 23 9.36 3.36 -2.87
N TYR A 24 8.91 2.79 -1.75
CA TYR A 24 7.56 2.98 -1.25
C TYR A 24 7.40 4.42 -0.78
N ARG A 25 6.47 5.17 -1.38
CA ARG A 25 6.23 6.58 -1.07
C ARG A 25 5.00 6.79 -0.22
N GLY A 26 4.12 5.81 -0.08
CA GLY A 26 2.90 5.92 0.71
C GLY A 26 1.69 5.32 0.02
N ILE A 27 0.52 5.59 0.60
CA ILE A 27 -0.74 4.96 0.25
C ILE A 27 -1.88 5.98 0.38
N THR A 28 -2.88 5.86 -0.48
CA THR A 28 -4.22 6.38 -0.20
C THR A 28 -5.17 5.21 -0.25
N VAL A 29 -6.00 5.07 0.77
CA VAL A 29 -6.98 3.99 0.88
C VAL A 29 -8.26 4.52 1.49
N ARG A 30 -9.39 4.01 1.00
CA ARG A 30 -10.72 4.29 1.50
C ARG A 30 -11.50 2.98 1.61
N GLU A 31 -12.26 2.86 2.68
CA GLU A 31 -13.22 1.78 2.91
C GLU A 31 -14.52 2.03 2.15
N THR A 32 -15.12 0.98 1.57
CA THR A 32 -16.25 1.11 0.62
C THR A 32 -17.49 0.28 0.95
N ALA A 33 -17.45 -0.55 1.99
CA ALA A 33 -18.56 -1.40 2.41
C ALA A 33 -19.27 -0.92 3.69
N GLY A 34 -18.84 0.19 4.31
CA GLY A 34 -19.41 0.69 5.56
C GLY A 34 -19.04 -0.19 6.77
N ALA A 35 -17.90 -0.88 6.73
CA ALA A 35 -17.39 -1.74 7.79
C ALA A 35 -15.92 -1.44 8.10
N ALA A 36 -15.35 -2.01 9.17
CA ALA A 36 -13.91 -1.86 9.41
C ALA A 36 -13.10 -2.59 8.31
N ALA A 37 -11.96 -2.01 7.92
CA ALA A 37 -11.04 -2.60 6.94
C ALA A 37 -9.59 -2.43 7.36
N GLU A 38 -8.73 -3.35 6.93
CA GLU A 38 -7.29 -3.30 7.21
C GLU A 38 -6.47 -3.65 5.96
N VAL A 39 -5.46 -2.84 5.68
CA VAL A 39 -4.51 -3.03 4.59
C VAL A 39 -3.09 -2.99 5.15
N ARG A 40 -2.24 -3.92 4.69
CA ARG A 40 -0.82 -3.97 5.00
C ARG A 40 0.02 -3.86 3.74
N VAL A 41 1.18 -3.23 3.87
CA VAL A 41 2.16 -3.11 2.78
C VAL A 41 3.45 -3.82 3.21
N TRP A 42 3.96 -4.69 2.36
CA TRP A 42 5.11 -5.54 2.62
C TRP A 42 6.26 -5.23 1.65
N ASP A 43 7.49 -5.32 2.14
CA ASP A 43 8.70 -5.36 1.32
C ASP A 43 8.87 -6.78 0.74
N ASN A 44 8.12 -7.03 -0.33
CA ASN A 44 8.09 -8.29 -1.07
C ASN A 44 7.43 -8.02 -2.42
N ALA A 45 7.86 -8.68 -3.50
CA ALA A 45 7.24 -8.51 -4.81
C ALA A 45 6.03 -9.44 -5.06
N SER A 46 5.75 -10.41 -4.18
CA SER A 46 4.88 -11.54 -4.53
C SER A 46 4.02 -12.11 -3.41
N ALA A 47 4.29 -11.77 -2.15
CA ALA A 47 3.58 -12.34 -1.00
C ALA A 47 3.47 -11.36 0.17
N ALA A 48 2.45 -11.58 1.02
CA ALA A 48 2.26 -10.89 2.29
C ALA A 48 3.21 -11.45 3.37
N SER A 49 4.51 -11.24 3.18
CA SER A 49 5.55 -11.70 4.11
C SER A 49 6.83 -10.88 3.97
N GLY A 50 7.71 -10.93 4.96
CA GLY A 50 8.94 -10.16 4.99
C GLY A 50 8.83 -8.94 5.90
N VAL A 51 9.39 -7.80 5.48
CA VAL A 51 9.35 -6.57 6.27
C VAL A 51 8.01 -5.88 6.07
N LEU A 52 7.28 -5.65 7.16
CA LEU A 52 6.06 -4.85 7.14
C LEU A 52 6.43 -3.36 7.06
N LEU A 53 5.99 -2.70 5.99
CA LEU A 53 6.29 -1.29 5.71
C LEU A 53 5.22 -0.34 6.28
N GLU A 54 3.95 -0.73 6.21
CA GLU A 54 2.82 0.10 6.62
C GLU A 54 1.64 -0.78 7.04
N THR A 55 0.86 -0.33 8.02
CA THR A 55 -0.45 -0.91 8.37
C THR A 55 -1.47 0.20 8.47
N VAL A 56 -2.56 0.08 7.72
CA VAL A 56 -3.66 1.03 7.71
C VAL A 56 -4.91 0.31 8.18
N ALA A 57 -5.38 0.68 9.37
CA ALA A 57 -6.68 0.29 9.88
C ALA A 57 -7.67 1.44 9.65
N LEU A 58 -8.83 1.13 9.08
CA LEU A 58 -9.90 2.07 8.78
C LEU A 58 -11.16 1.67 9.57
N ALA A 59 -11.84 2.67 10.11
CA ALA A 59 -13.23 2.51 10.53
C ALA A 59 -14.15 2.45 9.30
N ALA A 60 -15.44 2.12 9.51
CA ALA A 60 -16.47 2.22 8.49
C ALA A 60 -16.47 3.60 7.82
N ASP A 61 -16.52 3.61 6.48
CA ASP A 61 -16.44 4.79 5.61
C ASP A 61 -15.15 5.61 5.77
N GLY A 62 -14.16 5.06 6.48
CA GLY A 62 -12.89 5.70 6.76
C GLY A 62 -12.00 5.82 5.53
N SER A 63 -11.14 6.84 5.53
CA SER A 63 -10.08 6.96 4.53
C SER A 63 -8.82 7.54 5.14
N VAL A 64 -7.68 7.16 4.56
CA VAL A 64 -6.36 7.61 4.97
C VAL A 64 -5.53 7.92 3.72
N SER A 65 -4.73 8.98 3.79
CA SER A 65 -3.71 9.29 2.79
C SER A 65 -2.39 9.63 3.48
N LEU A 66 -1.39 8.79 3.26
CA LEU A 66 -0.05 8.92 3.81
C LEU A 66 0.96 9.08 2.67
N LEU A 67 1.96 9.93 2.91
CA LEU A 67 3.07 10.17 2.00
C LEU A 67 4.37 10.30 2.81
N HIS A 68 5.33 9.43 2.54
CA HIS A 68 6.66 9.42 3.13
C HIS A 68 7.58 10.38 2.36
N PRO A 69 8.03 11.52 2.95
CA PRO A 69 8.77 12.55 2.22
C PRO A 69 10.08 12.08 1.57
N VAL A 70 10.74 11.09 2.19
CA VAL A 70 11.99 10.49 1.70
C VAL A 70 11.76 9.10 1.09
N GLY A 71 10.54 8.55 1.24
CA GLY A 71 10.21 7.16 0.92
C GLY A 71 10.89 6.16 1.84
N ILE A 72 10.45 4.91 1.74
CA ILE A 72 11.05 3.76 2.39
C ILE A 72 11.58 2.85 1.28
N PHE A 73 12.85 2.44 1.38
CA PHE A 73 13.43 1.54 0.39
C PHE A 73 12.88 0.13 0.57
N ALA A 74 12.24 -0.37 -0.47
CA ALA A 74 11.69 -1.71 -0.55
C ALA A 74 12.63 -2.56 -1.41
N ALA A 75 13.48 -3.34 -0.74
CA ALA A 75 14.54 -4.09 -1.37
C ALA A 75 13.99 -5.24 -2.23
N ALA A 76 12.99 -5.96 -1.73
CA ALA A 76 12.37 -7.12 -2.36
C ALA A 76 11.12 -6.77 -3.19
N GLY A 77 10.59 -5.54 -3.06
CA GLY A 77 9.49 -5.03 -3.87
C GLY A 77 8.33 -4.55 -3.02
N VAL A 78 7.16 -4.30 -3.63
CA VAL A 78 5.98 -3.85 -2.88
C VAL A 78 4.81 -4.78 -3.14
N TYR A 79 4.30 -5.37 -2.07
CA TYR A 79 3.11 -6.21 -2.07
C TYR A 79 2.09 -5.61 -1.10
N VAL A 80 0.84 -5.59 -1.51
CA VAL A 80 -0.29 -5.14 -0.68
C VAL A 80 -1.11 -6.33 -0.29
N GLU A 81 -1.43 -6.40 0.99
CA GLU A 81 -2.36 -7.34 1.58
C GLU A 81 -3.60 -6.58 2.05
N VAL A 82 -4.78 -6.96 1.55
CA VAL A 82 -6.05 -6.56 2.14
C VAL A 82 -6.40 -7.62 3.18
N VAL A 83 -6.12 -7.32 4.44
CA VAL A 83 -6.30 -8.24 5.56
C VAL A 83 -7.80 -8.47 5.81
N SER A 84 -8.59 -7.41 5.71
CA SER A 84 -10.04 -7.46 5.87
C SER A 84 -10.75 -6.27 5.22
N GLY A 85 -12.05 -6.41 4.99
CA GLY A 85 -12.92 -5.37 4.45
C GLY A 85 -12.81 -5.17 2.93
N ALA A 86 -13.53 -4.17 2.43
CA ALA A 86 -13.47 -3.76 1.03
C ALA A 86 -12.85 -2.36 0.95
N VAL A 87 -11.86 -2.21 0.07
CA VAL A 87 -11.10 -0.96 -0.05
C VAL A 87 -10.86 -0.56 -1.50
N GLU A 88 -10.80 0.74 -1.74
CA GLU A 88 -10.31 1.34 -2.98
C GLU A 88 -9.14 2.29 -2.69
N GLY A 89 -8.35 2.63 -3.71
CA GLY A 89 -7.27 3.61 -3.55
C GLY A 89 -6.06 3.35 -4.43
N SER A 90 -4.89 3.75 -3.95
CA SER A 90 -3.63 3.60 -4.68
C SER A 90 -2.40 3.56 -3.80
N ILE A 91 -1.36 2.90 -4.30
CA ILE A 91 0.01 2.91 -3.75
C ILE A 91 0.88 3.84 -4.57
N ARG A 92 1.72 4.61 -3.90
CA ARG A 92 2.69 5.53 -4.52
C ARG A 92 4.08 4.93 -4.43
N ILE A 93 4.77 4.85 -5.56
CA ILE A 93 6.12 4.29 -5.69
C ILE A 93 7.00 5.17 -6.59
N GLY A 94 8.31 5.08 -6.45
CA GLY A 94 9.26 5.71 -7.37
C GLY A 94 10.69 5.47 -6.95
#